data_AF-A0AAW3J570-F1
#
_entry.id   AF-A0AAW3J570-F1
#
_cell.length_a   1.000
_cell.length_b   1.000
_cell.length_c   1.000
_cell.angle_alpha   90.00
_cell.angle_beta   90.00
_cell.angle_gamma   90.00
#
_symmetry.space_group_name_H-M   'P 1'
#
loop_
_entity.id
_entity.type
_entity.pdbx_description
1 polymer ?
#
loop_
_entity_poly.entity_id
_entity_poly.type
_entity_poly.pdbx_seq_one_letter_code
_entity_poly.pdbx_strand_id
1 'polypeptide(L)'
;PNKFFEFIQARLAIAIGPSPEMAKLVQQYHLGIISKDFTPKSMAESLNKLTKEEILQYKENSNKAAKILNAQNEGEKLLKIVEEVLG
;
A
#
# COMPACT_ATOMS: atom_id res chain seq x y z
N PRO A 1 -1.64 0.70 -10.78
CA PRO A 1 -1.57 1.82 -9.81
C PRO A 1 -2.85 1.97 -8.96
N ASN A 2 -4.03 2.20 -9.56
CA ASN A 2 -5.26 2.44 -8.79
C ASN A 2 -5.65 1.26 -7.87
N LYS A 3 -5.51 0.02 -8.38
CA LYS A 3 -5.82 -1.21 -7.64
C LYS A 3 -5.08 -1.35 -6.31
N PHE A 4 -3.88 -0.76 -6.19
CA PHE A 4 -3.12 -0.79 -4.94
C PHE A 4 -3.88 -0.06 -3.82
N PHE A 5 -4.37 1.15 -4.10
CA PHE A 5 -5.15 1.93 -3.15
C PHE A 5 -6.53 1.32 -2.91
N GLU A 6 -7.15 0.72 -3.93
CA GLU A 6 -8.39 -0.05 -3.75
C GLU A 6 -8.21 -1.21 -2.74
N PHE A 7 -7.08 -1.93 -2.79
CA PHE A 7 -6.79 -3.01 -1.84
C PHE A 7 -6.54 -2.50 -0.42
N ILE A 8 -5.91 -1.34 -0.26
CA ILE A 8 -5.78 -0.66 1.05
C ILE A 8 -7.18 -0.33 1.57
N GLN A 9 -8.03 0.26 0.74
CA GLN A 9 -9.42 0.59 1.10
C GLN A 9 -10.27 -0.66 1.38
N ALA A 10 -9.95 -1.81 0.79
CA ALA A 10 -10.58 -3.08 1.11
C ALA A 10 -10.01 -3.78 2.37
N ARG A 11 -9.05 -3.15 3.08
CA ARG A 11 -8.40 -3.70 4.29
C ARG A 11 -7.73 -5.05 4.03
N LEU A 12 -7.08 -5.17 2.88
CA LEU A 12 -6.35 -6.37 2.49
C LEU A 12 -4.87 -6.28 2.85
N ALA A 13 -4.25 -7.43 3.11
CA ALA A 13 -2.80 -7.58 3.06
C ALA A 13 -2.35 -7.58 1.60
N ILE A 14 -1.28 -6.86 1.27
CA ILE A 14 -0.89 -6.60 -0.12
C ILE A 14 0.42 -7.33 -0.45
N ALA A 15 0.44 -8.07 -1.55
CA ALA A 15 1.64 -8.66 -2.10
C ALA A 15 1.96 -8.02 -3.45
N ILE A 16 3.17 -7.49 -3.61
CA ILE A 16 3.60 -6.78 -4.83
C ILE A 16 4.97 -7.26 -5.31
N GLY A 17 5.27 -6.99 -6.58
CA GLY A 17 6.64 -7.06 -7.10
C GLY A 17 7.51 -5.88 -6.65
N PRO A 18 8.80 -5.84 -7.02
CA PRO A 18 9.78 -4.84 -6.56
C PRO A 18 9.65 -3.47 -7.25
N SER A 19 8.43 -2.97 -7.46
CA SER A 19 8.20 -1.61 -7.97
C SER A 19 8.60 -0.60 -6.89
N PRO A 20 9.57 0.31 -7.14
CA PRO A 20 10.11 1.19 -6.10
C PRO A 20 9.06 2.06 -5.41
N GLU A 21 8.10 2.59 -6.16
CA GLU A 21 7.05 3.47 -5.61
C GLU A 21 6.08 2.70 -4.71
N MET A 22 5.57 1.56 -5.16
CA MET A 22 4.66 0.74 -4.36
C MET A 22 5.40 0.11 -3.16
N ALA A 23 6.67 -0.30 -3.34
CA ALA A 23 7.51 -0.85 -2.29
C ALA A 23 7.71 0.15 -1.14
N LYS A 24 7.97 1.43 -1.46
CA LYS A 24 8.08 2.49 -0.44
C LYS A 24 6.80 2.59 0.40
N LEU A 25 5.63 2.57 -0.23
CA LEU A 25 4.34 2.63 0.48
C LEU A 25 4.10 1.38 1.34
N VAL A 26 4.36 0.18 0.79
CA VAL A 26 4.22 -1.08 1.53
C VAL A 26 5.13 -1.11 2.76
N GLN A 27 6.37 -0.64 2.64
CA GLN A 27 7.32 -0.54 3.75
C GLN A 27 6.91 0.54 4.76
N GLN A 28 6.58 1.75 4.29
CA GLN A 28 6.20 2.88 5.14
C GLN A 28 4.99 2.54 6.02
N TYR A 29 3.96 1.94 5.44
CA TYR A 29 2.71 1.63 6.13
C TYR A 29 2.60 0.17 6.59
N HIS A 30 3.65 -0.64 6.39
CA HIS A 30 3.70 -2.06 6.76
C HIS A 30 2.46 -2.83 6.24
N LEU A 31 2.24 -2.81 4.93
CA LEU A 31 0.99 -3.27 4.29
C LEU A 31 1.05 -4.72 3.77
N GLY A 32 2.21 -5.35 3.83
CA GLY A 32 2.41 -6.71 3.35
C GLY A 32 3.81 -6.98 2.84
N ILE A 33 3.92 -7.79 1.79
CA ILE A 33 5.18 -8.34 1.28
C ILE A 33 5.56 -7.81 -0.10
N ILE A 34 6.86 -7.81 -0.36
CA ILE A 34 7.45 -7.42 -1.63
C ILE A 34 8.30 -8.59 -2.12
N SER A 35 7.99 -9.14 -3.29
CA SER A 35 8.83 -10.19 -3.88
C SER A 35 10.17 -9.61 -4.35
N LYS A 36 11.20 -10.46 -4.38
CA LYS A 36 12.55 -10.06 -4.78
C LYS A 36 12.59 -9.59 -6.24
N ASP A 37 11.83 -10.25 -7.09
CA ASP A 37 11.70 -9.96 -8.52
C ASP A 37 10.26 -10.19 -9.00
N PHE A 38 10.00 -9.97 -10.29
CA PHE A 38 8.68 -10.15 -10.90
C PHE A 38 8.37 -11.60 -11.28
N THR A 39 9.21 -12.57 -10.91
CA THR A 39 8.94 -13.97 -11.25
C THR A 39 7.85 -14.56 -10.36
N PRO A 40 7.00 -15.45 -10.90
CA PRO A 40 6.00 -16.17 -10.10
C PRO A 40 6.62 -16.96 -8.94
N LYS A 41 7.83 -17.51 -9.14
CA LYS A 41 8.55 -18.25 -8.10
C LYS A 41 8.90 -17.37 -6.92
N SER A 42 9.44 -16.17 -7.14
CA SER A 42 9.77 -15.24 -6.05
C SER A 42 8.52 -14.79 -5.28
N MET A 43 7.41 -14.56 -5.98
CA MET A 43 6.13 -14.25 -5.33
C MET A 43 5.63 -15.42 -4.48
N ALA A 44 5.65 -16.64 -5.02
CA ALA A 44 5.24 -17.84 -4.29
C ALA A 44 6.09 -18.09 -3.04
N GLU A 45 7.41 -17.94 -3.13
CA GLU A 45 8.32 -18.04 -1.97
C GLU A 45 7.99 -17.01 -0.88
N SER A 46 7.61 -15.79 -1.27
CA SER A 46 7.26 -14.73 -0.33
C SER A 46 5.91 -14.99 0.33
N LEU A 47 4.92 -15.44 -0.44
CA LEU A 47 3.60 -15.82 0.06
C LEU A 47 3.65 -17.01 1.02
N ASN A 48 4.43 -18.04 0.70
CA ASN A 48 4.54 -19.26 1.52
C ASN A 48 5.24 -19.05 2.86
N LYS A 49 5.95 -17.93 3.05
CA LYS A 49 6.59 -17.56 4.32
C LYS A 49 5.64 -16.85 5.28
N LEU A 50 4.48 -16.39 4.79
CA LEU A 50 3.53 -15.65 5.60
C LEU A 50 2.87 -16.53 6.64
N THR A 51 2.80 -16.00 7.86
CA THR A 51 1.97 -16.50 8.93
C THR A 51 0.59 -15.84 8.91
N LYS A 52 -0.38 -16.48 9.56
CA LYS A 52 -1.73 -15.92 9.71
C LYS A 52 -1.70 -14.61 10.50
N GLU A 53 -0.82 -14.54 11.49
CA GLU A 53 -0.64 -13.39 12.38
C GLU A 53 -0.11 -12.19 11.61
N GLU A 54 0.88 -12.39 10.73
CA GLU A 54 1.38 -11.33 9.83
C GLU A 54 0.28 -10.83 8.90
N ILE A 55 -0.50 -11.73 8.30
CA ILE A 55 -1.62 -11.34 7.41
C ILE A 55 -2.64 -10.48 8.18
N LEU A 56 -3.03 -10.87 9.40
CA LEU A 56 -3.94 -10.10 10.23
C LEU A 56 -3.36 -8.72 10.57
N GLN A 57 -2.08 -8.67 10.92
CA GLN A 57 -1.39 -7.41 11.21
C GLN A 57 -1.37 -6.48 9.99
N TYR A 58 -1.10 -7.00 8.79
CA TYR A 58 -1.13 -6.21 7.56
C TYR A 58 -2.52 -5.68 7.23
N LYS A 59 -3.58 -6.47 7.48
CA LYS A 59 -4.96 -6.00 7.30
C LYS A 59 -5.32 -4.85 8.25
N GLU A 60 -4.90 -4.95 9.51
CA GLU A 60 -5.07 -3.87 10.48
C GLU A 60 -4.28 -2.62 10.08
N ASN A 61 -3.07 -2.79 9.55
CA ASN A 61 -2.28 -1.68 9.03
C ASN A 61 -2.93 -1.03 7.80
N SER A 62 -3.48 -1.83 6.88
CA SER A 62 -4.28 -1.33 5.75
C SER A 62 -5.50 -0.55 6.23
N ASN A 63 -6.18 -0.97 7.29
CA ASN A 63 -7.29 -0.22 7.89
C ASN A 63 -6.86 1.15 8.41
N LYS A 64 -5.67 1.25 9.03
CA LYS A 64 -5.11 2.53 9.48
C LYS A 64 -4.69 3.40 8.28
N ALA A 65 -3.96 2.82 7.33
CA ALA A 65 -3.49 3.51 6.14
C ALA A 65 -4.63 4.02 5.26
N ALA A 66 -5.74 3.29 5.16
CA ALA A 66 -6.93 3.71 4.41
C ALA A 66 -7.52 5.04 4.90
N LYS A 67 -7.38 5.36 6.20
CA LYS A 67 -7.82 6.64 6.77
C LYS A 67 -6.89 7.80 6.42
N ILE A 68 -5.66 7.51 6.00
CA ILE A 68 -4.65 8.50 5.61
C ILE A 68 -4.64 8.66 4.09
N LEU A 69 -4.60 7.54 3.36
CA LEU A 69 -4.51 7.43 1.91
C LEU A 69 -5.91 7.36 1.29
N ASN A 70 -6.64 8.46 1.36
CA ASN A 70 -7.98 8.58 0.79
C ASN A 70 -8.14 9.88 -0.01
N ALA A 71 -9.18 9.91 -0.85
CA ALA A 71 -9.45 11.02 -1.76
C ALA A 71 -9.75 12.35 -1.05
N GLN A 72 -10.34 12.33 0.15
CA GLN A 72 -10.60 13.55 0.91
C GLN A 72 -9.27 14.22 1.31
N ASN A 73 -8.38 13.44 1.95
CA ASN A 73 -7.08 13.96 2.38
C ASN A 73 -6.21 14.40 1.18
N GLU A 74 -6.23 13.67 0.07
CA GLU A 74 -5.50 14.08 -1.14
C GLU A 74 -6.12 15.31 -1.81
N GLY A 75 -7.44 15.45 -1.80
CA GLY A 75 -8.13 16.62 -2.30
C GLY A 75 -7.79 17.89 -1.52
N GLU A 76 -7.73 17.81 -0.19
CA GLU A 76 -7.30 18.92 0.68
C GLU A 76 -5.86 19.36 0.39
N LYS A 77 -4.94 18.41 0.15
CA LYS A 77 -3.56 18.74 -0.24
C LYS A 77 -3.51 19.43 -1.60
N LEU A 78 -4.27 18.92 -2.58
CA LEU A 78 -4.31 19.49 -3.91
C LEU A 78 -4.85 20.92 -3.90
N LEU A 79 -5.93 21.18 -3.16
CA LEU A 79 -6.51 22.52 -3.00
C LEU A 79 -5.48 23.51 -2.45
N LYS A 80 -4.75 23.14 -1.39
CA LYS A 80 -3.70 23.99 -0.81
C LYS A 80 -2.62 24.35 -1.83
N ILE A 81 -2.15 23.38 -2.60
CA ILE A 81 -1.13 23.63 -3.64
C ILE A 81 -1.67 24.55 -4.73
N VAL A 82 -2.93 24.39 -5.14
CA VAL A 82 -3.57 25.25 -6.14
C VAL A 82 -3.71 26.68 -5.61
N GLU A 83 -4.12 26.85 -4.36
CA GLU A 83 -4.21 28.17 -3.70
C GLU A 83 -2.84 28.85 -3.62
N GLU A 84 -1.77 28.12 -3.29
CA GLU A 84 -0.40 28.64 -3.23
C GLU A 84 0.16 29.07 -4.59
N VAL A 85 -0.28 28.45 -5.69
CA VAL A 85 0.18 28.78 -7.05
C VAL A 85 -0.62 29.93 -7.66
N LEU A 86 -1.89 30.10 -7.27
CA LEU A 86 -2.79 31.12 -7.80
C LEU A 86 -2.84 32.41 -6.96
N GLY A 87 -2.39 32.37 -5.70
CA GLY A 87 -2.19 33.53 -4.83
C GLY A 87 -0.83 34.19 -5.02
#